data_AF-A0A5C7Y4N2-F1
#
_entry.id   AF-A0A5C7Y4N2-F1
#
_cell.length_a   1.000
_cell.length_b   1.000
_cell.length_c   1.000
_cell.angle_alpha   90.00
_cell.angle_beta   90.00
_cell.angle_gamma   90.00
#
_symmetry.space_group_name_H-M   'P 1'
#
loop_
_entity.id
_entity.type
_entity.pdbx_description
1 polymer ?
#
loop_
_entity_poly.entity_id
_entity_poly.type
_entity_poly.pdbx_seq_one_letter_code
_entity_poly.pdbx_strand_id
1 'polypeptide(L)' 'MHMTTTDPESRTGQSWCGRYAWLKGRGLPDDHPDVIEARQAVAYHRLARDIDRERGELSRAGVDRLRAKLSEAVAS' A
#
# COMPACT_ATOMS: atom_id res chain seq x y z
N MET A 1 -7.68 14.79 -3.96
CA MET A 1 -7.72 13.31 -3.89
C MET A 1 -7.17 12.78 -5.20
N HIS A 2 -5.95 12.24 -5.22
CA HIS A 2 -5.44 11.55 -6.41
C HIS A 2 -5.86 10.08 -6.34
N MET A 3 -6.84 9.70 -7.16
CA MET A 3 -7.25 8.30 -7.35
C MET A 3 -6.20 7.64 -8.25
N THR A 4 -5.23 6.95 -7.68
CA THR A 4 -4.33 6.11 -8.46
C THR A 4 -5.03 4.77 -8.70
N THR A 5 -5.40 4.56 -9.97
CA THR A 5 -6.26 3.47 -10.49
C THR A 5 -5.53 2.14 -10.65
N THR A 6 -4.23 2.07 -10.36
CA THR A 6 -3.45 0.85 -10.60
C THR A 6 -3.65 -0.16 -9.48
N ASP A 7 -4.05 -1.36 -9.86
CA ASP A 7 -4.06 -2.53 -8.99
C ASP A 7 -2.65 -2.77 -8.40
N PRO A 8 -2.46 -2.69 -7.07
CA PRO A 8 -1.15 -2.90 -6.44
C PRO A 8 -0.61 -4.32 -6.65
N GLU A 9 -1.45 -5.30 -7.00
CA GLU A 9 -1.05 -6.68 -7.28
C GLU A 9 -0.51 -6.89 -8.70
N SER A 10 -0.63 -5.89 -9.59
CA SER A 10 -0.10 -5.94 -10.96
C SER A 10 1.44 -6.11 -11.05
N ARG A 11 2.16 -5.88 -9.95
CA ARG A 11 3.61 -6.11 -9.82
C ARG A 11 3.95 -6.64 -8.43
N THR A 12 5.09 -7.32 -8.30
CA THR A 12 5.61 -7.75 -7.00
C THR A 12 6.00 -6.55 -6.12
N GLY A 13 5.96 -6.72 -4.79
CA GLY A 13 6.38 -5.67 -3.87
C GLY A 13 7.81 -5.17 -4.09
N GLN A 14 8.75 -6.05 -4.46
CA GLN A 14 10.12 -5.64 -4.82
C GLN A 14 10.15 -4.78 -6.09
N SER A 15 9.35 -5.13 -7.11
CA SER A 15 9.22 -4.34 -8.32
C SER A 15 8.68 -2.93 -8.03
N TRP A 16 7.68 -2.82 -7.14
CA TRP A 16 7.16 -1.53 -6.69
C TRP A 16 8.17 -0.70 -5.90
N CYS A 17 8.92 -1.33 -4.98
CA CYS A 17 10.00 -0.67 -4.26
C CYS A 17 11.07 -0.12 -5.22
N GLY A 18 11.47 -0.92 -6.23
CA GLY A 18 12.41 -0.50 -7.26
C GLY A 18 11.89 0.69 -8.08
N ARG A 19 10.62 0.65 -8.49
CA ARG A 19 9.96 1.77 -9.19
C ARG A 19 9.95 3.02 -8.33
N TYR A 20 9.54 2.91 -7.07
CA TYR A 20 9.51 4.06 -6.15
C TYR A 20 10.90 4.68 -5.97
N ALA A 21 11.93 3.86 -5.73
CA ALA A 21 13.31 4.32 -5.60
C ALA A 21 13.82 5.00 -6.88
N TRP A 22 13.51 4.44 -8.05
CA TRP A 22 13.87 5.03 -9.34
C TRP A 22 13.21 6.41 -9.55
N LEU A 23 11.92 6.55 -9.24
CA LEU A 23 11.19 7.82 -9.34
C LEU A 23 11.77 8.88 -8.39
N LYS A 24 12.10 8.50 -7.15
CA LYS A 24 12.75 9.41 -6.19
C LYS A 24 14.17 9.79 -6.61
N GLY A 25 14.95 8.85 -7.16
CA GLY A 25 16.28 9.12 -7.70
C GLY A 25 16.27 10.07 -8.90
N ARG A 26 15.17 10.12 -9.64
CA ARG A 26 14.92 11.10 -10.72
C ARG A 26 14.47 12.47 -10.21
N GLY A 27 14.29 12.64 -8.90
CA GLY A 27 13.88 13.90 -8.30
C GLY A 27 12.40 14.23 -8.46
N LEU A 28 11.54 13.25 -8.77
CA LEU A 28 10.11 13.51 -8.89
C LEU A 28 9.50 13.93 -7.53
N PRO A 29 8.61 14.94 -7.53
CA PRO A 29 7.97 15.42 -6.32
C PRO A 29 6.98 14.38 -5.77
N ASP A 30 6.66 14.49 -4.49
CA ASP A 30 5.83 13.49 -3.78
C ASP A 30 4.36 13.49 -4.21
N ASP A 31 3.91 14.58 -4.82
CA ASP A 31 2.57 14.72 -5.40
C ASP A 31 2.49 14.24 -6.86
N HIS A 32 3.62 13.85 -7.46
CA HIS A 32 3.64 13.30 -8.81
C HIS A 32 2.79 12.02 -8.85
N PRO A 33 1.90 11.84 -9.85
CA PRO A 33 1.01 10.68 -9.92
C PRO A 33 1.72 9.32 -9.80
N ASP A 34 2.82 9.12 -10.53
CA ASP A 34 3.63 7.90 -10.44
C ASP A 34 4.24 7.65 -9.05
N VAL A 35 4.59 8.72 -8.32
CA VAL A 35 5.17 8.62 -6.97
C VAL A 35 4.09 8.25 -5.97
N ILE A 36 2.91 8.86 -6.08
CA ILE A 36 1.73 8.50 -5.29
C ILE A 36 1.38 7.02 -5.51
N GLU A 37 1.30 6.59 -6.77
CA GLU A 37 0.96 5.23 -7.16
C GLU A 37 1.95 4.22 -6.57
N ALA A 38 3.25 4.41 -6.83
CA ALA A 38 4.28 3.51 -6.34
C ALA A 38 4.31 3.46 -4.80
N ARG A 39 4.11 4.60 -4.13
CA ARG A 39 4.03 4.67 -2.66
C ARG A 39 2.84 3.90 -2.11
N GLN A 40 1.66 4.06 -2.69
CA GLN A 40 0.46 3.33 -2.28
C GLN A 40 0.63 1.81 -2.47
N ALA A 41 1.18 1.39 -3.61
CA ALA A 41 1.45 -0.02 -3.86
C ALA A 41 2.50 -0.60 -2.89
N VAL A 42 3.56 0.14 -2.57
CA VAL A 42 4.53 -0.27 -1.54
C VAL A 42 3.86 -0.42 -0.18
N ALA A 43 2.97 0.50 0.20
CA ALA A 43 2.22 0.40 1.46
C ALA A 43 1.31 -0.83 1.49
N TYR A 44 0.62 -1.14 0.40
CA TYR A 44 -0.18 -2.36 0.24
C TYR A 44 0.65 -3.61 0.50
N HIS A 45 1.77 -3.78 -0.20
CA HIS A 45 2.63 -4.97 -0.08
C HIS A 45 3.24 -5.13 1.31
N ARG A 46 3.49 -4.04 2.05
CA ARG A 46 3.92 -4.11 3.46
C ARG A 46 2.83 -4.70 4.34
N LEU A 47 1.61 -4.18 4.23
CA LEU A 47 0.48 -4.65 5.03
C LEU A 47 0.08 -6.09 4.67
N ALA A 48 0.11 -6.46 3.39
CA ALA A 48 -0.15 -7.83 2.95
C ALA A 48 0.81 -8.83 3.60
N ARG A 49 2.11 -8.50 3.69
CA ARG A 49 3.10 -9.34 4.37
C ARG A 49 2.86 -9.46 5.87
N ASP A 50 2.44 -8.38 6.52
CA ASP A 50 2.08 -8.43 7.94
C ASP A 50 0.83 -9.29 8.16
N ILE A 51 -0.18 -9.21 7.29
CA ILE A 51 -1.36 -10.08 7.35
C ILE A 51 -0.97 -11.55 7.18
N ASP A 52 -0.09 -11.85 6.22
CA ASP A 52 0.40 -13.21 6.00
C ASP A 52 1.15 -13.77 7.22
N ARG A 53 1.91 -12.92 7.92
CA ARG A 53 2.64 -13.30 9.15
C ARG A 53 1.68 -13.69 10.28
N GLU A 54 0.57 -12.98 10.44
CA GLU A 54 -0.41 -13.21 11.52
C GLU A 54 -1.52 -14.22 11.13
N ARG A 55 -1.32 -14.96 10.03
CA ARG A 55 -2.32 -15.89 9.50
C ARG A 55 -2.66 -16.98 10.52
N GLY A 56 -3.93 -17.02 10.93
CA GLY A 56 -4.45 -18.00 11.88
C GLY A 56 -4.53 -17.50 13.33
N GLU A 57 -3.85 -16.41 13.66
CA GLU A 57 -3.81 -15.84 15.01
C GLU A 57 -4.96 -14.84 15.26
N LEU A 58 -5.50 -14.25 14.19
CA LEU A 58 -6.53 -13.23 14.28
C LEU A 58 -7.93 -13.84 14.44
N SER A 59 -8.62 -13.43 15.50
CA SER A 59 -10.06 -13.68 15.64
C SER A 59 -10.87 -12.86 14.64
N ARG A 60 -12.04 -13.37 14.25
CA ARG A 60 -12.99 -12.67 13.35
C ARG A 60 -13.31 -11.25 13.82
N ALA A 61 -13.60 -11.09 15.11
CA ALA A 61 -13.92 -9.79 15.69
C ALA A 61 -12.72 -8.82 15.71
N GLY A 62 -11.48 -9.34 15.70
CA GLY A 62 -10.27 -8.54 15.53
C GLY A 62 -10.13 -8.03 14.09
N VAL A 63 -10.36 -8.90 13.11
CA VAL A 63 -10.35 -8.54 11.68
C VAL A 63 -11.38 -7.46 11.38
N ASP A 64 -12.60 -7.57 11.91
CA ASP A 64 -13.67 -6.59 11.70
C ASP A 64 -13.27 -5.19 12.21
N ARG A 65 -12.61 -5.12 13.38
CA ARG A 65 -12.09 -3.86 13.94
C ARG A 65 -10.93 -3.29 13.12
N LEU A 66 -10.02 -4.13 12.63
CA LEU A 66 -8.93 -3.69 11.76
C LEU A 66 -9.45 -3.13 10.44
N ARG A 67 -10.45 -3.78 9.84
CA ARG A 67 -11.13 -3.28 8.64
C ARG A 67 -11.72 -1.89 8.87
N ALA A 68 -12.45 -1.68 9.98
CA ALA A 68 -13.01 -0.38 10.32
C ALA A 68 -11.92 0.70 10.43
N LYS A 69 -10.84 0.43 11.19
CA LYS A 69 -9.71 1.35 11.33
C LYS A 69 -9.05 1.70 9.99
N LEU A 70 -8.86 0.72 9.12
CA LEU A 70 -8.30 0.95 7.77
C LEU A 70 -9.22 1.81 6.92
N SER A 71 -10.54 1.56 6.97
CA SER A 71 -11.52 2.38 6.24
C SER A 71 -11.59 3.82 6.74
N GLU A 72 -11.52 4.03 8.06
CA GLU A 72 -11.48 5.37 8.65
C GLU A 72 -10.20 6.14 8.23
N ALA A 73 -9.05 5.47 8.25
CA ALA A 73 -7.75 6.10 7.94
C ALA A 73 -7.60 6.59 6.50
N VAL A 74 -8.40 6.08 5.56
CA VAL A 74 -8.39 6.51 4.14
C VAL A 74 -9.52 7.46 3.77
N ALA A 75 -10.51 7.61 4.66
CA ALA A 75 -11.64 8.52 4.46
C ALA A 75 -11.33 9.97 4.91
N SER A 76 -10.33 10.14 5.77
CA SER A 76 -9.78 11.43 6.23
C SER A 76 -8.76 12.01 5.26
#